data_AF-A0A971L2N5-F1
#
_entry.id   AF-A0A971L2N5-F1
#
_cell.length_a   1.000
_cell.length_b   1.000
_cell.length_c   1.000
_cell.angle_alpha   90.00
_cell.angle_beta   90.00
_cell.angle_gamma   90.00
#
_symmetry.space_group_name_H-M   'P 1'
#
loop_
_entity.id
_entity.type
_entity.pdbx_description
1 polymer ?
#
loop_
_entity_poly.entity_id
_entity_poly.type
_entity_poly.pdbx_seq_one_letter_code
_entity_poly.pdbx_strand_id
1 'polypeptide(L)'
;MRQTHSNSKRVLQLPDLPADYRPLKEPKFFAEGTGNSHWLITSPVGKLVWRQFGQAPGVDHQRETKLLTCLQNKAWVPRLLLVAGDLGVLMRLAEGE
;
A
#
# COMPACT_ATOMS: atom_id res chain seq x y z
N MET A 1 19.98 -22.09 -17.84
CA MET A 1 20.40 -21.09 -16.84
C MET A 1 19.16 -20.51 -16.18
N ARG A 2 18.85 -20.90 -14.93
CA ARG A 2 17.76 -20.28 -14.17
C ARG A 2 18.30 -18.97 -13.60
N GLN A 3 17.81 -17.84 -14.11
CA GLN A 3 18.09 -16.54 -13.53
C GLN A 3 17.56 -16.54 -12.10
N THR A 4 18.48 -16.55 -11.15
CA THR A 4 18.22 -16.23 -9.75
C THR A 4 17.67 -14.81 -9.72
N HIS A 5 16.35 -14.66 -9.61
CA HIS A 5 15.76 -13.36 -9.32
C HIS A 5 16.38 -12.88 -8.01
N SER A 6 17.14 -11.80 -8.14
CA SER A 6 17.85 -11.14 -7.06
C SER A 6 16.89 -10.98 -5.89
N ASN A 7 17.29 -11.51 -4.73
CA ASN A 7 16.62 -11.31 -3.46
C ASN A 7 16.87 -9.86 -3.01
N SER A 8 16.43 -8.89 -3.81
CA SER A 8 16.35 -7.49 -3.41
C SER A 8 15.40 -7.48 -2.24
N LYS A 9 15.95 -7.41 -1.02
CA LYS A 9 15.18 -7.26 0.22
C LYS A 9 14.09 -6.22 -0.04
N ARG A 10 12.83 -6.64 0.00
CA ARG A 10 11.68 -5.74 -0.11
C ARG A 10 11.72 -4.86 1.13
N VAL A 11 12.32 -3.67 1.02
CA VAL A 11 12.43 -2.73 2.12
C VAL A 11 11.10 -2.01 2.25
N LEU A 12 10.44 -2.22 3.38
CA LEU A 12 9.27 -1.44 3.76
C LEU A 12 9.69 0.01 4.00
N GLN A 13 9.03 0.93 3.30
CA GLN A 13 9.11 2.36 3.50
C GLN A 13 7.71 2.83 3.92
N LEU A 14 7.58 3.19 5.20
CA LEU A 14 6.37 3.78 5.75
C LEU A 14 6.59 5.28 6.00
N PRO A 15 5.60 6.12 5.67
CA PRO A 15 5.61 7.50 6.12
C PRO A 15 5.36 7.57 7.63
N ASP A 16 5.52 8.75 8.22
CA ASP A 16 5.04 8.99 9.58
C ASP A 16 3.51 8.86 9.61
N LEU A 17 3.03 7.84 10.34
CA LEU A 17 1.61 7.55 10.45
C LEU A 17 0.97 8.25 11.67
N PRO A 18 -0.27 8.76 11.53
CA PRO A 18 -1.10 9.15 12.66
C PRO A 18 -1.18 8.04 13.72
N ALA A 19 -1.34 8.41 15.00
CA ALA A 19 -1.30 7.47 16.13
C ALA A 19 -2.23 6.26 15.93
N ASP A 20 -3.44 6.49 15.43
CA ASP A 20 -4.46 5.47 15.20
C ASP A 20 -4.09 4.45 14.12
N TYR A 21 -3.13 4.79 13.24
CA TYR A 21 -2.68 3.95 12.13
C TYR A 21 -1.29 3.36 12.36
N ARG A 22 -0.61 3.71 13.46
CA ARG A 22 0.73 3.20 13.74
C ARG A 22 0.71 1.68 13.92
N PRO A 23 1.73 0.97 13.41
CA PRO A 23 1.82 -0.46 13.61
C PRO A 23 1.97 -0.80 15.10
N LEU A 24 1.10 -1.65 15.63
CA LEU A 24 1.21 -2.23 16.97
C LEU A 24 2.27 -3.33 17.06
N LYS A 25 2.72 -3.82 15.90
CA LYS A 25 3.77 -4.82 15.71
C LYS A 25 4.39 -4.62 14.33
N GLU A 26 5.51 -5.30 14.07
CA GLU A 26 6.18 -5.23 12.78
C GLU A 26 5.20 -5.55 11.62
N PRO A 27 5.07 -4.65 10.62
CA PRO A 27 4.24 -4.90 9.44
C PRO A 27 4.72 -6.12 8.67
N LYS A 28 3.77 -6.88 8.12
CA LYS A 28 4.07 -8.13 7.41
C LYS A 28 3.90 -7.94 5.91
N PHE A 29 4.79 -8.52 5.12
CA PHE A 29 4.57 -8.61 3.68
C PHE A 29 3.26 -9.37 3.41
N PHE A 30 2.41 -8.80 2.57
CA PHE A 30 1.06 -9.32 2.31
C PHE A 30 0.93 -9.87 0.88
N ALA A 31 1.31 -9.08 -0.12
CA ALA A 31 1.18 -9.46 -1.52
C ALA A 31 2.10 -8.61 -2.42
N GLU A 32 2.36 -9.09 -3.63
CA GLU A 32 3.01 -8.33 -4.70
C GLU A 32 1.97 -8.04 -5.79
N GLY A 33 1.83 -6.78 -6.18
CA GLY A 33 1.16 -6.37 -7.42
C GLY A 33 2.18 -6.11 -8.52
N THR A 34 1.70 -5.79 -9.73
CA THR A 34 2.59 -5.39 -10.84
C THR A 34 3.29 -4.07 -10.50
N GLY A 35 4.51 -4.16 -9.94
CA GLY A 35 5.33 -3.01 -9.56
C GLY A 35 5.03 -2.41 -8.18
N ASN A 36 4.15 -3.00 -7.36
CA ASN A 36 3.82 -2.47 -6.04
C ASN A 36 3.89 -3.58 -4.98
N SER A 37 4.48 -3.28 -3.82
CA SER A 37 4.47 -4.21 -2.69
C SER A 37 3.36 -3.84 -1.71
N HIS A 38 2.62 -4.84 -1.23
CA HIS A 38 1.57 -4.67 -0.24
C HIS A 38 2.04 -5.20 1.11
N TRP A 39 1.80 -4.42 2.15
CA TRP A 39 2.14 -4.74 3.53
C TRP A 39 0.92 -4.67 4.42
N LEU A 40 0.75 -5.66 5.28
CA LEU A 40 -0.30 -5.71 6.28
C LEU A 40 0.17 -4.97 7.53
N ILE A 41 -0.57 -3.94 7.92
CA ILE A 41 -0.38 -3.19 9.15
C ILE A 41 -1.47 -3.58 10.13
N THR A 42 -1.08 -4.04 11.32
CA THR A 42 -2.01 -4.19 12.45
C THR A 42 -1.95 -2.94 13.30
N SER A 43 -3.04 -2.18 13.36
CA SER A 43 -3.14 -0.87 14.03
C SER A 43 -4.26 -0.86 15.08
N PRO A 44 -4.36 0.17 15.94
CA PRO A 44 -5.50 0.36 16.85
C PRO A 44 -6.88 0.29 16.17
N VAL A 45 -7.00 0.76 14.92
CA VAL A 45 -8.26 0.75 14.16
C VAL A 45 -8.49 -0.52 13.36
N GLY A 46 -7.64 -1.54 13.56
CA GLY A 46 -7.72 -2.83 12.89
C GLY A 46 -6.65 -3.06 11.83
N LYS A 47 -6.93 -3.98 10.91
CA LYS A 47 -6.01 -4.35 9.83
C LYS A 47 -6.10 -3.37 8.67
N LEU A 48 -4.96 -2.84 8.28
CA LEU A 48 -4.80 -1.90 7.17
C LEU A 48 -3.83 -2.49 6.14
N VAL A 49 -3.92 -2.02 4.91
CA VAL A 49 -2.99 -2.37 3.82
C VAL A 49 -2.22 -1.12 3.43
N TRP A 50 -0.90 -1.20 3.52
CA TRP A 50 0.01 -0.24 2.91
C TRP A 50 0.42 -0.76 1.53
N ARG A 51 0.01 -0.04 0.48
CA ARG A 51 0.49 -0.28 -0.88
C ARG A 51 1.64 0.67 -1.14
N GLN A 52 2.86 0.14 -1.07
CA GLN A 52 4.07 0.87 -1.39
C GLN A 52 4.23 0.92 -2.90
N PHE A 53 4.40 2.13 -3.42
CA PHE A 53 4.64 2.34 -4.83
C PHE A 53 6.04 1.89 -5.21
N GLY A 54 6.12 1.12 -6.28
CA GLY A 54 7.37 0.89 -7.00
C GLY A 54 7.40 1.68 -8.29
N GLN A 55 8.59 1.74 -8.88
CA GLN A 55 8.83 2.46 -10.12
C GLN A 55 8.59 1.53 -11.32
N ALA A 56 7.79 1.99 -12.28
CA ALA A 56 7.67 1.35 -13.58
C ALA A 56 7.53 2.40 -14.69
N PRO A 57 7.99 2.12 -15.92
CA PRO A 57 7.91 3.08 -17.03
C PRO A 57 6.47 3.54 -17.27
N GLY A 58 6.28 4.86 -17.36
CA GLY A 58 4.98 5.47 -17.65
C GLY A 58 4.00 5.53 -16.47
N VAL A 59 4.44 5.18 -15.25
CA VAL A 59 3.60 5.34 -14.05
C VAL A 59 3.51 6.80 -13.64
N ASP A 60 2.29 7.22 -13.31
CA ASP A 60 1.97 8.55 -12.75
C ASP A 60 1.17 8.34 -11.45
N HIS A 61 1.89 8.28 -10.33
CA HIS A 61 1.32 8.04 -9.01
C HIS A 61 0.38 9.18 -8.57
N GLN A 62 0.65 10.41 -9.00
CA GLN A 62 -0.20 11.56 -8.68
C GLN A 62 -1.57 11.41 -9.36
N ARG A 63 -1.57 11.06 -10.65
CA ARG A 63 -2.80 10.79 -11.40
C ARG A 63 -3.55 9.59 -10.84
N GLU A 64 -2.86 8.49 -10.53
CA GLU A 64 -3.48 7.30 -9.94
C GLU A 64 -4.16 7.64 -8.61
N THR A 65 -3.46 8.35 -7.74
CA THR A 65 -3.98 8.76 -6.42
C THR A 65 -5.17 9.70 -6.55
N LYS A 66 -5.14 10.64 -7.49
CA LYS A 66 -6.27 11.53 -7.77
C LYS A 66 -7.51 10.72 -8.18
N LEU A 67 -7.35 9.74 -9.07
CA LEU A 67 -8.44 8.85 -9.47
C LEU A 67 -8.98 8.05 -8.29
N LEU A 68 -8.10 7.41 -7.49
CA LEU A 68 -8.50 6.67 -6.30
C LEU A 68 -9.28 7.53 -5.30
N THR A 69 -8.87 8.79 -5.12
CA THR A 69 -9.56 9.76 -4.26
C THR A 69 -10.95 10.10 -4.79
N CYS A 70 -11.08 10.36 -6.10
CA CYS A 70 -12.36 10.67 -6.73
C CYS A 70 -13.36 9.50 -6.65
N LEU A 71 -12.86 8.26 -6.61
CA LEU A 71 -13.67 7.04 -6.62
C LEU A 71 -14.12 6.60 -5.21
N GLN A 72 -13.74 7.30 -4.14
CA GLN A 72 -14.03 6.87 -2.76
C GLN A 72 -15.52 6.76 -2.40
N ASN A 73 -16.43 7.32 -3.21
CA ASN A 73 -17.86 7.15 -3.03
C ASN A 73 -18.42 5.84 -3.61
N LYS A 74 -17.55 4.99 -4.21
CA LYS A 74 -17.95 3.71 -4.80
C LYS A 74 -17.65 2.57 -3.83
N ALA A 75 -18.65 1.73 -3.58
CA ALA A 75 -18.54 0.61 -2.65
C ALA A 75 -17.46 -0.42 -3.02
N TRP A 76 -17.17 -0.57 -4.32
CA TRP A 76 -16.16 -1.51 -4.83
C TRP A 76 -14.72 -1.00 -4.71
N VAL A 77 -14.50 0.26 -4.31
CA VAL A 77 -13.17 0.85 -4.23
C VAL A 77 -12.61 0.66 -2.83
N PRO A 78 -11.33 0.25 -2.69
CA PRO A 78 -10.67 0.21 -1.39
C PRO A 78 -10.75 1.57 -0.68
N ARG A 79 -11.20 1.55 0.57
CA ARG A 79 -11.30 2.76 1.38
C ARG A 79 -9.91 3.31 1.67
N LEU A 80 -9.59 4.45 1.07
CA LEU A 80 -8.35 5.19 1.22
C LEU A 80 -8.36 5.93 2.56
N LEU A 81 -7.28 5.78 3.33
CA LEU A 81 -7.10 6.40 4.64
C LEU A 81 -6.03 7.48 4.61
N LEU A 82 -4.96 7.27 3.83
CA LEU A 82 -3.87 8.21 3.69
C LEU A 82 -3.16 8.06 2.34
N VAL A 83 -2.70 9.18 1.80
CA VAL A 83 -1.84 9.29 0.63
C VAL A 83 -0.50 9.85 1.08
N ALA A 84 0.61 9.21 0.71
CA ALA A 84 1.95 9.68 1.05
C ALA A 84 2.78 9.99 -0.20
N GLY A 85 2.27 10.90 -1.03
CA GLY A 85 2.94 11.30 -2.29
C GLY A 85 3.29 10.10 -3.16
N ASP A 86 4.54 10.05 -3.60
CA ASP A 86 5.07 8.97 -4.45
C ASP A 86 5.50 7.71 -3.67
N LEU A 87 5.32 7.69 -2.35
CA LEU A 87 5.71 6.54 -1.51
C LEU A 87 4.66 5.43 -1.53
N GLY A 88 3.38 5.80 -1.56
CA GLY A 88 2.29 4.83 -1.50
C GLY A 88 1.00 5.37 -0.89
N VAL A 89 0.09 4.43 -0.65
CA VAL A 89 -1.24 4.69 -0.09
C VAL A 89 -1.58 3.70 1.02
N LEU A 90 -2.25 4.21 2.06
CA LEU A 90 -2.80 3.41 3.15
C LEU A 90 -4.30 3.22 2.94
N MET A 91 -4.75 1.97 2.99
CA MET A 91 -6.14 1.60 2.76
C MET A 91 -6.64 0.71 3.90
N ARG A 92 -7.96 0.70 4.11
CA ARG A 92 -8.59 -0.35 4.92
C ARG A 92 -8.44 -1.68 4.19
N LEU A 93 -8.13 -2.75 4.94
CA LEU A 93 -8.17 -4.09 4.36
C LEU A 93 -9.60 -4.40 3.91
N ALA A 94 -9.79 -4.69 2.63
CA ALA A 94 -11.02 -5.28 2.13
C ALA A 94 -10.98 -6.78 2.44
N GLU A 95 -11.86 -7.24 3.32
CA GLU A 95 -12.14 -8.67 3.46
C GLU A 95 -13.03 -8.99 2.26
N GLY A 96 -12.51 -9.76 1.29
CA GLY A 96 -13.30 -10.15 0.13
C GLY A 96 -14.55 -10.88 0.60
N GLU A 97 -15.71 -10.39 0.19
CA GLU A 97 -16.95 -11.17 0.20
C GLU A 97 -16.97 -12.15 -0.98
#